data_AF-A0A917P7G1-F1
#
_entry.id   AF-A0A917P7G1-F1
#
_cell.length_a   1.000
_cell.length_b   1.000
_cell.length_c   1.000
_cell.angle_alpha   90.00
_cell.angle_beta   90.00
_cell.angle_gamma   90.00
#
_symmetry.space_group_name_H-M   'P 1'
#
loop_
_entity.id
_entity.type
_entity.pdbx_description
1 polymer ?
#
loop_
_entity_poly.entity_id
_entity_poly.type
_entity_poly.pdbx_seq_one_letter_code
_entity_poly.pdbx_strand_id
1 'polypeptide(L)'
;MTKQLTLLSPDGSAPPAASYGSVPPGTTTTSRAMILKNTGDEALPSIRMHIEQTTTSDGEYHATAGSVTLTGTAQEVLSAPLAPGASVSVTEYVSTPAGLTTTGPDTGTLVWEYDA
;
A
#
# COMPACT_ATOMS: atom_id res chain seq x y z
N MET A 1 26.90 -2.82 5.20
CA MET A 1 25.70 -3.54 4.79
C MET A 1 24.50 -2.77 5.31
N THR A 2 23.47 -2.62 4.50
CA THR A 2 22.33 -1.71 4.69
C THR A 2 21.08 -2.41 4.21
N LYS A 3 20.09 -2.52 5.08
CA LYS A 3 18.72 -2.90 4.73
C LYS A 3 17.92 -1.65 4.42
N GLN A 4 17.20 -1.65 3.30
CA GLN A 4 16.42 -0.48 2.88
C GLN A 4 15.26 -0.89 1.96
N LEU A 5 14.08 -0.35 2.23
CA LEU A 5 12.90 -0.46 1.37
C LEU A 5 12.54 0.88 0.77
N THR A 6 12.19 0.88 -0.51
CA THR A 6 11.69 2.05 -1.24
C THR A 6 10.43 1.69 -2.01
N LEU A 7 9.38 2.49 -1.88
CA LEU A 7 8.17 2.37 -2.69
C LEU A 7 8.36 3.11 -4.01
N LEU A 8 8.11 2.44 -5.13
CA LEU A 8 8.32 2.94 -6.48
C LEU A 8 7.14 2.58 -7.38
N SER A 9 7.02 3.27 -8.51
CA SER A 9 6.23 2.77 -9.64
C SER A 9 6.87 1.51 -10.24
N PRO A 10 6.13 0.64 -10.96
CA PRO A 10 6.67 -0.61 -11.52
C PRO A 10 7.81 -0.40 -12.52
N ASP A 11 7.88 0.77 -13.16
CA ASP A 11 8.98 1.17 -14.05
C ASP A 11 10.22 1.71 -13.30
N GLY A 12 10.18 1.76 -11.97
CA GLY A 12 11.24 2.26 -11.11
C GLY A 12 11.22 3.78 -10.89
N SER A 13 10.26 4.50 -11.45
CA SER A 13 10.09 5.94 -11.20
C SER A 13 9.46 6.20 -9.82
N ALA A 14 9.36 7.48 -9.46
CA ALA A 14 8.67 7.89 -8.23
C ALA A 14 7.22 7.36 -8.23
N PRO A 15 6.66 7.02 -7.04
CA PRO A 15 5.28 6.59 -6.95
C PRO A 15 4.33 7.69 -7.43
N PRO A 16 3.10 7.33 -7.88
CA PRO A 16 2.10 8.30 -8.26
C PRO A 16 1.74 9.23 -7.09
N ALA A 17 1.15 10.40 -7.41
CA ALA A 17 0.70 11.33 -6.39
C ALA A 17 -0.29 10.66 -5.42
N ALA A 18 -0.11 10.84 -4.12
CA ALA A 18 -0.89 10.19 -3.07
C ALA A 18 -2.38 10.62 -2.98
N SER A 19 -2.87 11.43 -3.93
CA SER A 19 -4.26 11.89 -3.96
C SER A 19 -5.05 11.17 -5.05
N TYR A 20 -6.27 10.76 -4.71
CA TYR A 20 -7.26 10.20 -5.64
C TYR A 20 -8.32 11.23 -6.08
N GLY A 21 -8.27 12.45 -5.54
CA GLY A 21 -9.29 13.47 -5.80
C GLY A 21 -10.65 13.09 -5.22
N SER A 22 -11.72 13.64 -5.80
CA SER A 22 -13.09 13.31 -5.39
C SER A 22 -13.49 11.92 -5.91
N VAL A 23 -13.88 11.04 -5.00
CA VAL A 23 -14.41 9.70 -5.30
C VAL A 23 -15.92 9.69 -4.98
N PRO A 24 -16.82 9.67 -5.98
CA PRO A 24 -18.25 9.72 -5.73
C PRO A 24 -18.80 8.45 -5.06
N PRO A 25 -19.90 8.56 -4.30
CA PRO A 25 -20.59 7.38 -3.76
C PRO A 25 -21.00 6.35 -4.81
N GLY A 26 -20.76 5.09 -4.50
CA GLY A 26 -21.01 3.95 -5.38
C GLY A 26 -19.92 3.72 -6.42
N THR A 27 -18.73 4.32 -6.25
CA THR A 27 -17.62 4.18 -7.19
C THR A 27 -16.37 3.61 -6.53
N THR A 28 -15.53 3.01 -7.37
CA THR A 28 -14.19 2.53 -7.02
C THR A 28 -13.21 3.12 -8.01
N THR A 29 -12.11 3.68 -7.54
CA THR A 29 -11.07 4.21 -8.41
C THR A 29 -10.36 3.10 -9.18
N THR A 30 -9.79 3.41 -10.33
CA THR A 30 -8.84 2.48 -10.98
C THR A 30 -7.69 2.17 -10.03
N SER A 31 -7.33 0.89 -9.95
CA SER A 31 -6.19 0.46 -9.13
C SER A 31 -4.88 1.06 -9.64
N ARG A 32 -4.02 1.46 -8.71
CA ARG A 32 -2.65 1.87 -8.99
C ARG A 32 -1.71 0.75 -8.61
N ALA A 33 -0.76 0.47 -9.49
CA ALA A 33 0.29 -0.51 -9.25
C ALA A 33 1.57 0.20 -8.79
N MET A 34 2.21 -0.38 -7.79
CA MET A 34 3.49 0.04 -7.22
C MET A 34 4.33 -1.19 -6.89
N ILE A 35 5.58 -0.98 -6.52
CA ILE A 35 6.47 -2.01 -6.00
C ILE A 35 7.16 -1.52 -4.74
N LEU A 36 7.22 -2.36 -3.71
CA LEU A 36 8.06 -2.16 -2.53
C LEU A 36 9.37 -2.90 -2.78
N LYS A 37 10.42 -2.16 -3.11
CA LYS A 37 11.70 -2.70 -3.57
C LYS A 37 12.74 -2.67 -2.45
N ASN A 38 13.46 -3.78 -2.30
CA ASN A 38 14.68 -3.80 -1.50
C ASN A 38 15.81 -3.10 -2.27
N THR A 39 16.11 -1.88 -1.85
CA THR A 39 17.18 -1.05 -2.42
C THR A 39 18.48 -1.14 -1.61
N GLY A 40 18.48 -1.96 -0.55
CA GLY A 40 19.67 -2.28 0.24
C GLY A 40 20.58 -3.32 -0.43
N ASP A 41 21.60 -3.74 0.30
CA ASP A 41 22.57 -4.77 -0.12
C ASP A 41 22.41 -6.11 0.64
N GLU A 42 21.44 -6.20 1.56
CA GLU A 42 21.08 -7.42 2.30
C GLU A 42 19.66 -7.90 2.01
N ALA A 43 19.42 -9.20 2.18
CA ALA A 43 18.08 -9.76 2.11
C ALA A 43 17.24 -9.39 3.34
N LEU A 44 15.95 -9.11 3.13
CA LEU A 44 14.99 -8.82 4.19
C LEU A 44 14.20 -10.09 4.52
N PRO A 45 14.31 -10.65 5.74
CA PRO A 45 13.66 -11.91 6.07
C PRO A 45 12.14 -11.76 6.31
N SER A 46 11.70 -10.57 6.72
CA SER A 46 10.31 -10.26 7.04
C SER A 46 10.00 -8.83 6.61
N ILE A 47 8.78 -8.64 6.08
CA ILE A 47 8.17 -7.34 5.88
C ILE A 47 6.73 -7.45 6.36
N ARG A 48 6.34 -6.59 7.31
CA ARG A 48 4.95 -6.50 7.76
C ARG A 48 4.35 -5.18 7.29
N MET A 49 3.12 -5.25 6.79
CA MET A 49 2.42 -4.09 6.24
C MET A 49 1.00 -4.00 6.78
N HIS A 50 0.49 -2.78 6.88
CA HIS A 50 -0.91 -2.49 7.21
C HIS A 50 -1.35 -1.15 6.64
N ILE A 51 -2.65 -0.89 6.73
CA ILE A 51 -3.26 0.39 6.40
C ILE A 51 -3.68 1.08 7.69
N GLU A 52 -3.32 2.35 7.84
CA GLU A 52 -3.87 3.23 8.87
C GLU A 52 -4.84 4.20 8.22
N GLN A 53 -6.12 4.14 8.59
CA GLN A 53 -7.15 5.06 8.12
C GLN A 53 -8.07 5.43 9.26
N THR A 54 -8.47 6.70 9.30
CA THR A 54 -9.19 7.27 10.45
C THR A 54 -10.68 6.95 10.41
N THR A 55 -11.23 6.80 9.20
CA THR A 55 -12.62 6.47 8.91
C THR A 55 -12.65 5.47 7.78
N THR A 56 -13.66 4.60 7.80
CA THR A 56 -14.08 3.77 6.66
C THR A 56 -15.55 3.98 6.34
N SER A 57 -16.16 5.01 6.94
CA SER A 57 -17.61 5.19 6.96
C SER A 57 -18.17 5.72 5.65
N ASP A 58 -17.37 6.48 4.92
CA ASP A 58 -17.74 7.23 3.71
C ASP A 58 -16.64 7.22 2.63
N GLY A 59 -15.56 6.49 2.86
CA GLY A 59 -14.50 6.19 1.91
C GLY A 59 -13.52 5.21 2.55
N GLU A 60 -13.07 4.21 1.80
CA GLU A 60 -12.12 3.22 2.31
C GLU A 60 -10.92 3.10 1.37
N TYR A 61 -9.72 3.20 1.94
CA TYR A 61 -8.48 2.95 1.24
C TYR A 61 -8.12 1.47 1.36
N HIS A 62 -7.87 0.85 0.21
CA HIS A 62 -7.54 -0.56 0.11
C HIS A 62 -6.16 -0.74 -0.52
N ALA A 63 -5.42 -1.72 -0.02
CA ALA A 63 -4.15 -2.11 -0.58
C ALA A 63 -3.93 -3.62 -0.46
N THR A 64 -3.21 -4.17 -1.43
CA THR A 64 -2.75 -5.56 -1.48
C THR A 64 -1.26 -5.57 -1.75
N ALA A 65 -0.49 -6.29 -0.93
CA ALA A 65 0.94 -6.49 -1.12
C ALA A 65 1.22 -7.97 -1.40
N GLY A 66 1.80 -8.28 -2.57
CA GLY A 66 1.89 -9.65 -3.06
C GLY A 66 0.51 -10.28 -3.16
N SER A 67 0.27 -11.34 -2.39
CA SER A 67 -1.03 -12.01 -2.26
C SER A 67 -1.81 -11.63 -1.01
N VAL A 68 -1.33 -10.67 -0.21
CA VAL A 68 -1.90 -10.32 1.10
C VAL A 68 -2.73 -9.04 0.99
N THR A 69 -4.03 -9.15 1.26
CA THR A 69 -4.90 -7.99 1.46
C THR A 69 -4.58 -7.36 2.80
N LEU A 70 -4.24 -6.08 2.78
CA LEU A 70 -3.86 -5.32 3.97
C LEU A 70 -5.10 -4.79 4.68
N THR A 71 -5.02 -4.77 5.99
CA THR A 71 -6.07 -4.30 6.89
C THR A 71 -5.46 -3.36 7.93
N GLY A 72 -6.23 -2.97 8.95
CA GLY A 72 -5.74 -2.17 10.09
C GLY A 72 -4.74 -2.88 11.02
N THR A 73 -4.29 -4.10 10.69
CA THR A 73 -3.33 -4.87 11.51
C THR A 73 -2.13 -5.27 10.67
N ALA A 74 -0.93 -5.19 11.25
CA ALA A 74 0.33 -5.56 10.58
C ALA A 74 0.37 -7.04 10.19
N GLN A 75 0.51 -7.32 8.90
CA GLN A 75 0.51 -8.66 8.32
C GLN A 75 1.83 -8.92 7.58
N GLU A 76 2.40 -10.12 7.75
CA GLU A 76 3.56 -10.55 6.96
C GLU A 76 3.19 -10.68 5.49
N VAL A 77 3.98 -10.06 4.61
CA VAL A 77 3.72 -10.04 3.15
C VAL A 77 4.71 -10.89 2.35
N LEU A 78 5.79 -11.36 2.97
CA LEU A 78 6.76 -12.22 2.31
C LEU A 78 6.44 -13.71 2.51
N SER A 79 6.60 -14.49 1.45
CA SER A 79 6.63 -15.96 1.53
C SER A 79 8.05 -16.53 1.59
N ALA A 80 9.06 -15.69 1.32
CA ALA A 80 10.48 -15.98 1.40
C ALA A 80 11.27 -14.66 1.56
N PRO A 81 12.52 -14.68 2.07
CA PRO A 81 13.32 -13.48 2.21
C PRO A 81 13.45 -12.67 0.91
N LEU A 82 13.25 -11.36 0.99
CA LEU A 82 13.32 -10.46 -0.15
C LEU A 82 14.78 -10.09 -0.45
N ALA A 83 15.35 -10.69 -1.50
CA ALA A 83 16.73 -10.45 -1.92
C ALA A 83 16.99 -8.98 -2.32
N PRO A 84 18.26 -8.51 -2.28
CA PRO A 84 18.64 -7.21 -2.82
C PRO A 84 18.16 -7.02 -4.26
N GLY A 85 17.56 -5.87 -4.55
CA GLY A 85 17.00 -5.54 -5.86
C GLY A 85 15.66 -6.21 -6.20
N ALA A 86 15.19 -7.19 -5.41
CA ALA A 86 13.87 -7.78 -5.56
C ALA A 86 12.78 -6.85 -4.99
N SER A 87 11.53 -7.13 -5.35
CA SER A 87 10.39 -6.32 -4.92
C SER A 87 9.12 -7.13 -4.68
N VAL A 88 8.27 -6.62 -3.80
CA VAL A 88 6.88 -7.05 -3.62
C VAL A 88 5.97 -6.12 -4.41
N SER A 89 5.04 -6.66 -5.19
CA SER A 89 4.04 -5.85 -5.88
C SER A 89 3.05 -5.28 -4.87
N VAL A 90 2.68 -4.00 -5.01
CA VAL A 90 1.65 -3.35 -4.22
C VAL A 90 0.58 -2.82 -5.16
N THR A 91 -0.69 -3.11 -4.87
CA THR A 91 -1.83 -2.57 -5.62
C THR A 91 -2.75 -1.85 -4.65
N GLU A 92 -3.16 -0.64 -4.99
CA GLU A 92 -3.99 0.20 -4.12
C GLU A 92 -5.17 0.83 -4.87
N TYR A 93 -6.25 1.11 -4.16
CA TYR A 93 -7.42 1.82 -4.68
C TYR A 93 -8.26 2.39 -3.54
N VAL A 94 -9.15 3.33 -3.86
CA VAL A 94 -10.17 3.84 -2.93
C VAL A 94 -11.54 3.39 -3.41
N SER A 95 -12.40 3.01 -2.47
CA SER A 95 -13.81 2.74 -2.72
C SER A 95 -14.69 3.60 -1.85
N THR A 96 -15.82 4.07 -2.41
CA THR A 96 -16.85 4.78 -1.65
C THR A 96 -18.17 4.04 -1.80
N PRO A 97 -18.74 3.48 -0.71
CA PRO A 97 -20.00 2.75 -0.81
C PRO A 97 -21.17 3.62 -1.31
N ALA A 98 -22.13 3.01 -1.99
CA ALA A 98 -23.31 3.70 -2.49
C ALA A 98 -24.24 4.14 -1.34
N GLY A 99 -24.97 5.24 -1.54
CA GLY A 99 -25.98 5.70 -0.59
C GLY A 99 -25.45 6.43 0.65
N LEU A 100 -24.15 6.73 0.67
CA LEU A 100 -23.52 7.48 1.74
C LEU A 100 -23.37 8.95 1.38
N THR A 101 -23.37 9.81 2.40
CA THR A 101 -22.97 11.21 2.27
C THR A 101 -21.50 11.30 2.67
N THR A 102 -20.64 11.77 1.77
CA THR A 102 -19.23 12.01 2.10
C THR A 102 -19.11 13.28 2.93
N THR A 103 -18.36 13.22 4.04
CA THR A 103 -18.32 14.27 5.07
C THR A 103 -16.98 14.97 5.19
N GLY A 104 -16.19 14.96 4.11
CA GLY A 104 -14.90 15.64 4.06
C GLY A 104 -13.88 14.81 3.30
N PRO A 105 -12.58 15.17 3.41
CA PRO A 105 -11.51 14.35 2.88
C PRO A 105 -11.25 13.12 3.76
N ASP A 106 -11.15 11.96 3.13
CA ASP A 106 -10.62 10.75 3.76
C ASP A 106 -9.10 10.66 3.60
N THR A 107 -8.42 10.09 4.60
CA THR A 107 -6.97 9.83 4.55
C THR A 107 -6.66 8.41 4.98
N GLY A 108 -5.82 7.74 4.19
CA GLY A 108 -5.23 6.45 4.50
C GLY A 108 -3.71 6.51 4.34
N THR A 109 -3.00 5.77 5.17
CA THR A 109 -1.54 5.62 5.14
C THR A 109 -1.20 4.15 4.97
N LEU A 110 -0.39 3.83 3.96
CA LEU A 110 0.24 2.52 3.84
C LEU A 110 1.50 2.50 4.71
N VAL A 111 1.53 1.61 5.69
CA VAL A 111 2.65 1.48 6.63
C VAL A 111 3.36 0.15 6.37
N TRP A 112 4.69 0.17 6.43
CA TRP A 112 5.51 -1.04 6.38
C TRP A 112 6.64 -0.96 7.40
N GLU A 113 6.96 -2.12 7.96
CA GLU A 113 8.09 -2.37 8.83
C GLU A 113 8.86 -3.59 8.32
N TYR A 114 10.16 -3.63 8.57
CA TYR A 114 11.03 -4.74 8.19
C TYR A 114 12.08 -4.96 9.27
N ASP A 115 12.49 -6.21 9.42
CA ASP A 115 13.54 -6.57 10.35
C ASP A 115 14.91 -6.13 9.81
N ALA A 116 15.50 -5.15 10.51
CA ALA A 116 16.86 -4.66 10.29
C ALA A 116 17.93 -5.71 10.62
#